data_AF-A0A7Y5SUQ1-F1
#
_entry.id   AF-A0A7Y5SUQ1-F1
#
_cell.length_a   1.000
_cell.length_b   1.000
_cell.length_c   1.000
_cell.angle_alpha   90.00
_cell.angle_beta   90.00
_cell.angle_gamma   90.00
#
_symmetry.space_group_name_H-M   'P 1'
#
loop_
_entity.id
_entity.type
_entity.pdbx_description
1 polymer ?
#
loop_
_entity_poly.entity_id
_entity_poly.type
_entity_poly.pdbx_seq_one_letter_code
_entity_poly.pdbx_strand_id
1 'polypeptide(L)'
;MSGTSTAITYTPLAPLWLVAPLALLAMLAVASHVLLLWSSTMHPSRRRIRLFNGLIMLFAIPIATYAFGIVTPAHAGLFQFAWLLTAGLLLIILLLAILDALNSLRLHALETRRILRSARPDPQPPGADTEANA
;
A
#
# COMPACT_ATOMS: atom_id res chain seq x y z
N MET A 1 -17.82 -9.29 51.72
CA MET A 1 -17.31 -8.39 50.66
C MET A 1 -16.58 -9.26 49.65
N SER A 2 -17.32 -9.79 48.67
CA SER A 2 -16.77 -10.70 47.66
C SER A 2 -16.11 -9.87 46.57
N GLY A 3 -14.79 -9.73 46.64
CA GLY A 3 -14.02 -9.12 45.56
C GLY A 3 -14.14 -10.00 44.33
N THR A 4 -14.94 -9.57 43.35
CA THR A 4 -14.90 -10.10 41.99
C THR A 4 -13.54 -9.74 41.41
N SER A 5 -12.56 -10.60 41.62
CA SER A 5 -11.30 -10.58 40.86
C SER A 5 -11.67 -10.64 39.39
N THR A 6 -11.50 -9.53 38.68
CA THR A 6 -11.63 -9.45 37.23
C THR A 6 -10.64 -10.44 36.63
N ALA A 7 -11.13 -11.62 36.25
CA ALA A 7 -10.35 -12.58 35.50
C ALA A 7 -9.91 -11.89 34.21
N ILE A 8 -8.62 -11.61 34.07
CA ILE A 8 -8.07 -11.17 32.80
C ILE A 8 -8.26 -12.34 31.83
N THR A 9 -9.18 -12.18 30.90
CA THR A 9 -9.50 -13.21 29.91
C THR A 9 -8.26 -13.45 29.03
N TYR A 10 -7.65 -14.64 29.16
CA TYR A 10 -6.45 -15.06 28.42
C TYR A 10 -6.77 -15.57 27.00
N THR A 11 -7.78 -15.02 26.36
CA THR A 11 -8.22 -15.45 25.03
C THR A 11 -7.57 -14.60 23.93
N PRO A 12 -7.39 -15.16 22.73
CA PRO A 12 -7.05 -14.36 21.54
C PRO A 12 -8.06 -13.23 21.34
N LEU A 13 -7.64 -12.14 20.67
CA LEU A 13 -8.51 -10.97 20.45
C LEU A 13 -9.69 -11.28 19.52
N ALA A 14 -9.51 -12.21 18.58
CA ALA A 14 -10.55 -12.61 17.65
C ALA A 14 -10.51 -14.13 17.42
N PRO A 15 -11.65 -14.77 17.13
CA PRO A 15 -11.67 -16.20 16.89
C PRO A 15 -11.04 -16.54 15.54
N LEU A 16 -10.22 -17.58 15.50
CA LEU A 16 -9.45 -17.96 14.32
C LEU A 16 -10.33 -18.27 13.10
N TRP A 17 -11.53 -18.82 13.30
CA TRP A 17 -12.47 -19.11 12.20
C TRP A 17 -12.93 -17.87 11.44
N LEU A 18 -12.85 -16.68 12.07
CA LEU A 18 -13.14 -15.39 11.43
C LEU A 18 -11.90 -14.77 10.80
N VAL A 19 -10.78 -14.79 11.53
CA VAL A 19 -9.51 -14.18 11.08
C VAL A 19 -8.91 -14.93 9.90
N ALA A 20 -8.91 -16.26 9.92
CA ALA A 20 -8.32 -17.10 8.88
C ALA A 20 -8.94 -16.89 7.47
N PRO A 21 -10.28 -16.94 7.27
CA PRO A 21 -10.86 -16.69 5.96
C PRO A 21 -10.64 -15.25 5.50
N LEU A 22 -10.70 -14.27 6.41
CA LEU A 22 -10.43 -12.88 6.08
C LEU A 22 -8.97 -12.68 5.64
N ALA A 23 -8.02 -13.31 6.33
CA ALA A 23 -6.61 -13.31 5.98
C ALA A 23 -6.35 -13.99 4.63
N LEU A 24 -7.05 -15.10 4.34
CA LEU A 24 -6.99 -15.75 3.03
C LEU A 24 -7.45 -14.81 1.92
N LEU A 25 -8.59 -14.14 2.10
CA LEU A 25 -9.09 -13.16 1.13
C LEU A 25 -8.12 -11.99 0.94
N ALA A 26 -7.56 -11.46 2.03
CA ALA A 26 -6.56 -10.40 1.97
C ALA A 26 -5.28 -10.87 1.24
N MET A 27 -4.79 -12.08 1.53
CA MET A 27 -3.65 -12.68 0.85
C MET A 27 -3.89 -12.82 -0.65
N LEU A 28 -5.06 -13.34 -1.05
CA LEU A 28 -5.41 -13.48 -2.46
C LEU A 28 -5.50 -12.11 -3.15
N ALA A 29 -6.14 -11.13 -2.53
CA ALA A 29 -6.24 -9.78 -3.08
C ALA A 29 -4.86 -9.14 -3.28
N VAL A 30 -3.97 -9.21 -2.29
CA VAL A 30 -2.62 -8.64 -2.38
C VAL A 30 -1.75 -9.42 -3.36
N ALA A 31 -1.83 -10.76 -3.37
CA ALA A 31 -1.09 -11.60 -4.31
C ALA A 31 -1.50 -11.29 -5.76
N SER A 32 -2.80 -11.25 -6.04
CA SER A 32 -3.32 -10.84 -7.35
C SER A 32 -2.88 -9.42 -7.71
N HIS A 33 -2.90 -8.49 -6.76
CA HIS A 33 -2.41 -7.12 -6.98
C HIS A 33 -0.93 -7.09 -7.42
N VAL A 34 -0.06 -7.83 -6.73
CA VAL A 34 1.37 -7.94 -7.04
C VAL A 34 1.59 -8.56 -8.42
N LEU A 35 0.87 -9.63 -8.76
CA LEU A 35 0.95 -10.29 -10.06
C LEU A 35 0.52 -9.37 -11.21
N LEU A 36 -0.59 -8.64 -11.04
CA LEU A 36 -1.08 -7.68 -12.04
C LEU A 36 -0.10 -6.50 -12.22
N LEU A 37 0.54 -6.06 -11.13
CA LEU A 37 1.56 -5.01 -11.17
C LEU A 37 2.81 -5.45 -11.95
N TRP A 38 3.19 -6.72 -11.82
CA TRP A 38 4.34 -7.28 -12.53
C TRP A 38 4.20 -7.18 -14.05
N SER A 39 3.00 -7.39 -14.57
CA SER A 39 2.69 -7.31 -16.01
C SER A 39 2.39 -5.89 -16.51
N SER A 40 2.38 -4.87 -15.65
CA SER A 40 1.98 -3.51 -16.04
C SER A 40 3.09 -2.72 -16.76
N THR A 41 2.70 -1.94 -17.77
CA THR A 41 3.58 -1.01 -18.53
C THR A 41 3.90 0.29 -17.78
N MET A 42 3.86 0.26 -16.44
CA MET A 42 4.14 1.43 -15.61
C MET A 42 5.64 1.79 -15.57
N HIS A 43 5.93 3.07 -15.30
CA HIS A 43 7.29 3.56 -15.10
C HIS A 43 8.07 2.69 -14.07
N PRO A 44 9.30 2.24 -14.37
CA PRO A 44 10.00 1.23 -13.57
C PRO A 44 10.14 1.56 -12.08
N SER A 45 10.36 2.83 -11.73
CA SER A 45 10.49 3.27 -10.34
C SER A 45 9.18 3.09 -9.54
N ARG A 46 8.04 3.46 -10.12
CA ARG A 46 6.72 3.29 -9.49
C ARG A 46 6.36 1.81 -9.30
N ARG A 47 6.67 0.99 -10.32
CA ARG A 47 6.45 -0.45 -10.27
C ARG A 47 7.25 -1.09 -9.12
N ARG A 48 8.52 -0.72 -8.95
CA ARG A 48 9.38 -1.24 -7.86
C ARG A 48 8.80 -0.92 -6.49
N ILE A 49 8.44 0.33 -6.22
CA ILE A 49 7.88 0.74 -4.92
C ILE A 49 6.58 -0.02 -4.62
N ARG A 50 5.68 -0.14 -5.60
CA ARG A 50 4.41 -0.85 -5.45
C ARG A 50 4.58 -2.36 -5.24
N LEU A 51 5.53 -2.98 -5.94
CA LEU A 51 5.89 -4.38 -5.72
C LEU A 51 6.45 -4.61 -4.32
N PHE A 52 7.41 -3.78 -3.88
CA PHE A 52 7.95 -3.88 -2.52
C PHE A 52 6.87 -3.69 -1.45
N ASN A 53 5.98 -2.71 -1.62
CA ASN A 53 4.87 -2.50 -0.69
C ASN A 53 3.93 -3.72 -0.64
N GLY A 54 3.57 -4.28 -1.80
CA GLY A 54 2.74 -5.49 -1.87
C GLY A 54 3.40 -6.73 -1.26
N LEU A 55 4.72 -6.90 -1.43
CA LEU A 55 5.47 -7.98 -0.79
C LEU A 55 5.47 -7.83 0.74
N ILE A 56 5.66 -6.61 1.26
CA ILE A 56 5.60 -6.36 2.70
C ILE A 56 4.19 -6.63 3.24
N MET A 57 3.13 -6.25 2.50
CA MET A 57 1.75 -6.60 2.86
C MET A 57 1.52 -8.12 2.93
N LEU A 58 2.07 -8.90 1.99
CA LEU A 58 2.00 -10.37 2.02
C LEU A 58 2.67 -10.98 3.26
N PHE A 59 3.71 -10.35 3.80
CA PHE A 59 4.29 -10.75 5.09
C PHE A 59 3.49 -10.25 6.29
N ALA A 60 2.91 -9.06 6.21
CA ALA A 60 2.13 -8.47 7.29
C ALA A 60 0.85 -9.27 7.60
N ILE A 61 0.18 -9.82 6.57
CA ILE A 61 -1.07 -10.57 6.75
C ILE A 61 -0.92 -11.80 7.66
N PRO A 62 0.02 -12.75 7.43
CA PRO A 62 0.17 -13.91 8.31
C PRO A 62 0.62 -13.51 9.73
N ILE A 63 1.44 -12.47 9.87
CA ILE A 63 1.88 -11.96 11.17
C ILE A 63 0.70 -11.35 11.94
N ALA A 64 -0.14 -10.55 11.28
CA ALA A 64 -1.36 -10.01 11.86
C ALA A 64 -2.35 -11.14 12.22
N THR A 65 -2.49 -12.15 11.35
CA THR A 65 -3.34 -13.32 11.61
C THR A 65 -2.92 -14.04 12.89
N TYR A 66 -1.61 -14.24 13.07
CA TYR A 66 -1.04 -14.79 14.29
C TYR A 66 -1.32 -13.89 15.51
N ALA A 67 -1.13 -12.57 15.38
CA ALA A 67 -1.37 -11.60 16.44
C ALA A 67 -2.85 -11.53 16.89
N PHE A 68 -3.79 -11.68 15.97
CA PHE A 68 -5.22 -11.61 16.26
C PHE A 68 -5.81 -12.95 16.73
N GLY A 69 -5.45 -14.04 16.07
CA GLY A 69 -6.14 -15.32 16.18
C GLY A 69 -5.43 -16.39 17.04
N ILE A 70 -4.15 -16.19 17.39
CA ILE A 70 -3.33 -17.22 18.04
C ILE A 70 -2.68 -16.72 19.32
N VAL A 71 -1.96 -15.59 19.27
CA VAL A 71 -1.19 -15.13 20.44
C VAL A 71 -2.12 -14.62 21.54
N THR A 72 -1.84 -15.04 22.78
CA THR A 72 -2.65 -14.71 23.95
C THR A 72 -1.88 -13.80 24.91
N PRO A 73 -2.55 -12.89 25.65
CA PRO A 73 -1.91 -12.08 26.69
C PRO A 73 -1.24 -12.87 27.82
N ALA A 74 -1.54 -14.17 27.97
CA ALA A 74 -0.88 -15.06 28.93
C ALA A 74 0.65 -15.12 28.73
N HIS A 75 1.11 -14.90 27.50
CA HIS A 75 2.52 -14.87 27.14
C HIS A 75 2.92 -13.45 26.72
N ALA A 76 3.05 -12.55 27.71
CA ALA A 76 3.23 -11.12 27.51
C ALA A 76 4.35 -10.76 26.50
N GLY A 77 5.50 -11.45 26.57
CA GLY A 77 6.62 -11.24 25.65
C GLY A 77 6.23 -11.52 24.19
N LEU A 78 5.70 -12.72 23.90
CA LEU A 78 5.28 -13.11 22.55
C LEU A 78 4.14 -12.22 22.03
N PHE A 79 3.19 -11.88 22.90
CA PHE A 79 2.10 -10.98 22.58
C PHE A 79 2.65 -9.62 22.14
N GLN A 80 3.51 -9.00 22.96
CA GLN A 80 4.09 -7.69 22.68
C GLN A 80 4.95 -7.70 21.41
N PHE A 81 5.77 -8.74 21.19
CA PHE A 81 6.55 -8.88 19.96
C PHE A 81 5.68 -9.01 18.72
N ALA A 82 4.61 -9.83 18.75
CA ALA A 82 3.70 -9.98 17.62
C ALA A 82 3.00 -8.65 17.27
N TRP A 83 2.56 -7.89 18.28
CA TRP A 83 1.93 -6.58 18.07
C TRP A 83 2.90 -5.51 17.60
N LEU A 84 4.12 -5.45 18.17
CA LEU A 84 5.15 -4.53 17.71
C LEU A 84 5.55 -4.80 16.26
N LEU A 85 5.71 -6.08 15.89
CA LEU A 85 6.03 -6.46 14.52
C LEU A 85 4.88 -6.13 13.56
N THR A 86 3.64 -6.40 13.96
CA THR A 86 2.46 -6.04 13.17
C THR A 86 2.35 -4.53 12.97
N ALA A 87 2.45 -3.74 14.05
CA ALA A 87 2.39 -2.29 13.99
C ALA A 87 3.55 -1.69 13.19
N GLY A 88 4.77 -2.22 13.35
CA GLY A 88 5.94 -1.79 12.59
C GLY A 88 5.80 -2.06 11.09
N LEU A 89 5.30 -3.23 10.71
CA LEU A 89 5.02 -3.54 9.30
C LEU A 89 3.93 -2.64 8.73
N LEU A 90 2.84 -2.40 9.47
CA LEU A 90 1.78 -1.47 9.05
C LEU A 90 2.31 -0.04 8.86
N LEU A 91 3.18 0.42 9.76
CA LEU A 91 3.83 1.72 9.63
C LEU A 91 4.69 1.79 8.37
N ILE A 92 5.51 0.78 8.10
CA ILE A 92 6.34 0.72 6.89
C ILE A 92 5.46 0.74 5.63
N ILE A 93 4.40 -0.08 5.61
CA ILE A 93 3.42 -0.12 4.51
C ILE A 93 2.81 1.28 4.28
N LEU A 94 2.38 1.94 5.35
CA LEU A 94 1.80 3.27 5.29
C LEU A 94 2.80 4.31 4.76
N LEU A 95 4.04 4.30 5.25
CA LEU A 95 5.09 5.20 4.79
C LEU A 95 5.41 4.99 3.31
N LEU A 96 5.54 3.73 2.86
CA LEU A 96 5.75 3.40 1.45
C LEU A 96 4.57 3.86 0.57
N ALA A 97 3.34 3.69 1.06
CA ALA A 97 2.15 4.14 0.35
C ALA A 97 2.13 5.68 0.21
N ILE A 98 2.48 6.42 1.26
CA ILE A 98 2.59 7.88 1.21
C ILE A 98 3.68 8.33 0.24
N LEU A 99 4.86 7.72 0.30
CA LEU A 99 5.97 8.03 -0.61
C LEU A 99 5.60 7.74 -2.07
N ASP A 100 4.90 6.64 -2.34
CA ASP A 100 4.41 6.33 -3.69
C ASP A 100 3.36 7.35 -4.18
N ALA A 101 2.45 7.78 -3.30
CA ALA A 101 1.45 8.79 -3.62
C ALA A 101 2.10 10.14 -3.93
N LEU A 102 3.03 10.61 -3.09
CA LEU A 102 3.78 11.85 -3.30
C LEU A 102 4.61 11.81 -4.59
N ASN A 103 5.29 10.70 -4.85
CA ASN A 103 6.06 10.52 -6.08
C ASN A 103 5.17 10.51 -7.33
N SER A 104 4.00 9.88 -7.24
CA SER A 104 3.01 9.86 -8.33
C SER A 104 2.48 11.27 -8.60
N LEU A 105 2.15 12.05 -7.57
CA LEU A 105 1.71 13.45 -7.71
C LEU A 105 2.79 14.34 -8.33
N ARG A 106 4.05 14.19 -7.92
CA ARG A 106 5.19 14.92 -8.50
C ARG A 106 5.33 14.64 -10.00
N LEU A 107 5.23 13.37 -10.41
CA LEU A 107 5.32 12.97 -11.82
C LEU A 107 4.15 13.53 -12.64
N HIS A 108 2.92 13.47 -12.12
CA HIS A 108 1.76 14.05 -12.79
C HIS A 108 1.88 15.56 -12.96
N ALA A 109 2.36 16.29 -11.94
CA ALA A 109 2.57 17.73 -12.04
C ALA A 109 3.61 18.12 -13.11
N LEU A 110 4.65 17.30 -13.31
CA LEU A 110 5.64 17.51 -14.36
C LEU A 110 5.08 17.25 -15.76
N GLU A 111 4.26 16.20 -15.92
CA GLU A 111 3.64 15.86 -17.19
C GLU A 111 2.65 16.95 -17.65
N THR A 112 1.80 17.43 -16.74
CA THR A 112 0.86 18.53 -17.02
C THR A 112 1.59 19.79 -17.47
N ARG A 113 2.72 20.13 -16.83
CA ARG A 113 3.55 21.28 -17.24
C ARG A 113 4.17 21.10 -18.63
N ARG A 114 4.47 19.86 -19.03
CA ARG A 114 5.04 19.55 -20.35
C ARG A 114 3.99 19.70 -21.45
N ILE A 115 2.79 19.16 -21.22
CA ILE A 115 1.66 19.29 -22.16
C ILE A 115 1.30 20.77 -22.38
N LEU A 116 1.25 21.57 -21.31
CA LEU A 116 0.97 23.01 -21.42
C LEU A 116 2.06 23.77 -22.20
N ARG A 117 3.33 23.35 -22.12
CA ARG A 117 4.40 23.93 -22.94
C ARG A 117 4.31 23.53 -24.41
N SER A 118 3.91 22.29 -24.70
CA SER A 118 3.72 21.78 -26.07
C SER A 118 2.44 22.28 -26.74
N ALA A 119 1.44 22.68 -25.96
CA ALA A 119 0.21 23.30 -26.46
C ALA A 119 0.36 24.80 -26.76
N ARG A 120 1.53 25.41 -26.50
CA ARG A 120 1.82 26.77 -26.94
C ARG A 120 1.93 26.75 -28.47
N PRO A 121 1.05 27.44 -29.22
CA PRO A 121 1.13 27.49 -30.66
C PRO A 121 2.51 28.03 -31.06
N ASP A 122 3.18 27.35 -31.97
CA ASP A 122 4.36 27.93 -32.61
C ASP A 122 3.90 29.21 -33.33
N PRO A 123 4.60 30.34 -33.20
CA PRO A 123 4.28 31.53 -33.97
C PRO A 123 4.39 31.15 -35.45
N GLN A 124 3.26 31.15 -36.15
CA GLN A 124 3.26 30.96 -37.60
C GLN A 124 4.15 32.07 -38.19
N PRO A 125 5.19 31.74 -38.97
CA PRO A 125 6.06 32.75 -39.55
C PRO A 125 5.20 33.71 -40.38
N PRO A 126 5.36 35.04 -40.22
CA PRO A 126 4.54 36.01 -40.93
C PRO A 126 4.76 35.85 -42.44
N GLY A 127 3.73 35.38 -43.18
CA GLY A 127 3.75 35.23 -44.63
C GLY A 127 3.37 33.84 -45.19
N ALA A 128 3.13 32.82 -44.35
CA ALA A 128 2.76 31.47 -44.83
C ALA A 128 1.39 31.41 -45.54
N ASP A 129 0.53 32.39 -45.31
CA ASP A 129 -0.78 32.61 -45.92
C ASP A 129 -0.71 33.39 -47.25
N THR A 130 0.41 34.07 -47.51
CA THR A 130 0.61 34.86 -48.74
C THR A 130 1.08 33.99 -49.91
N GLU A 131 1.85 32.94 -49.67
CA GLU A 131 2.35 32.04 -50.73
C GLU A 131 1.31 31.02 -51.22
N ALA A 132 0.27 30.74 -50.42
CA ALA A 132 -0.77 29.77 -50.79
C ALA A 132 -1.85 30.33 -51.75
N ASN A 133 -1.85 31.65 -52.00
CA ASN A 133 -2.82 32.35 -52.83
C ASN A 133 -2.19 33.04 -54.07
N ALA A 134 -0.92 32.76 -54.37
CA ALA A 134 -0.21 33.22 -55.56
C ALA A 134 -0.05 32.07 -56.58
#